data_AF-M3DLC6-F1
#
_entry.id   AF-M3DLC6-F1
#
_cell.length_a   1.000
_cell.length_b   1.000
_cell.length_c   1.000
_cell.angle_alpha   90.00
_cell.angle_beta   90.00
_cell.angle_gamma   90.00
#
_symmetry.space_group_name_H-M   'P 1'
#
loop_
_entity.id
_entity.type
_entity.pdbx_description
1 polymer ?
#
loop_
_entity_poly.entity_id
_entity_poly.type
_entity_poly.pdbx_seq_one_letter_code
_entity_poly.pdbx_strand_id
1 'polypeptide(L)'
;MRKMRHVATVGALAALAVGAGTAFSTTASAAPNVTPQGVCGSAYKTVNSAPVGTLGTVYLTYNAKNGKNCVATIRANPGTAKNMSTYIYVPATDEYDDDFGSYTSFAGPAYVYGKGYCVSWGGNIANVYVNVENSNCASLKEHRTTEVR
;
A
#
# COMPACT_ATOMS: atom_id res chain seq x y z
N MET A 1 23.03 0.48 -71.41
CA MET A 1 22.14 0.11 -72.52
C MET A 1 20.88 -0.55 -71.95
N ARG A 2 19.71 -0.24 -72.56
CA ARG A 2 18.36 -0.81 -72.36
C ARG A 2 17.58 -0.29 -71.12
N LYS A 3 16.73 0.74 -71.27
CA LYS A 3 15.33 0.78 -71.77
C LYS A 3 14.37 -0.03 -70.87
N MET A 4 13.51 0.63 -70.09
CA MET A 4 12.13 1.10 -70.38
C MET A 4 11.15 0.24 -69.55
N ARG A 5 10.52 0.79 -68.52
CA ARG A 5 9.16 1.41 -68.48
C ARG A 5 8.01 0.39 -68.55
N HIS A 6 7.01 0.67 -67.70
CA HIS A 6 5.57 0.36 -67.79
C HIS A 6 5.04 -0.76 -66.88
N VAL A 7 4.31 -0.36 -65.83
CA VAL A 7 3.01 -0.92 -65.41
C VAL A 7 2.25 0.26 -64.78
N ALA A 8 1.36 0.91 -65.53
CA ALA A 8 -0.09 0.68 -65.64
C ALA A 8 -0.89 1.18 -64.42
N THR A 9 -1.74 2.15 -64.71
CA THR A 9 -2.78 2.81 -63.92
C THR A 9 -3.97 1.90 -63.59
N VAL A 10 -4.92 2.44 -62.80
CA VAL A 10 -6.31 2.00 -62.53
C VAL A 10 -6.42 1.25 -61.18
N GLY A 11 -7.29 1.59 -60.23
CA GLY A 11 -8.44 2.50 -60.16
C GLY A 11 -9.03 2.39 -58.74
N ALA A 12 -9.76 3.42 -58.32
CA ALA A 12 -10.35 3.54 -56.99
C ALA A 12 -11.53 2.58 -56.74
N LEU A 13 -11.89 2.45 -55.45
CA LEU A 13 -13.20 2.16 -54.83
C LEU A 13 -13.28 0.85 -54.02
N ALA A 14 -13.29 0.99 -52.69
CA ALA A 14 -14.45 0.73 -51.83
C ALA A 14 -14.01 0.63 -50.35
N ALA A 15 -14.45 1.58 -49.54
CA ALA A 15 -14.37 1.50 -48.09
C ALA A 15 -15.46 0.56 -47.57
N LEU A 16 -15.07 -0.42 -46.77
CA LEU A 16 -15.95 -1.09 -45.80
C LEU A 16 -15.21 -1.14 -44.47
N ALA A 17 -15.43 -0.10 -43.66
CA ALA A 17 -15.12 -0.12 -42.24
C ALA A 17 -16.11 -1.08 -41.55
N VAL A 18 -15.62 -2.26 -41.13
CA VAL A 18 -16.31 -3.07 -40.13
C VAL A 18 -15.60 -2.81 -38.81
N GLY A 19 -16.16 -1.87 -38.05
CA GLY A 19 -15.77 -1.62 -36.67
C GLY A 19 -16.51 -2.54 -35.70
N ALA A 20 -15.85 -2.76 -34.56
CA ALA A 20 -16.34 -3.27 -33.29
C ALA A 20 -16.71 -4.77 -33.21
N GLY A 21 -16.19 -5.58 -32.29
CA GLY A 21 -15.48 -5.25 -31.05
C GLY A 21 -14.43 -6.28 -30.70
N THR A 22 -13.23 -5.81 -30.38
CA THR A 22 -12.37 -6.53 -29.46
C THR A 22 -13.10 -6.52 -28.12
N ALA A 23 -13.65 -7.67 -27.73
CA ALA A 23 -14.02 -7.90 -26.33
C ALA A 23 -12.75 -7.69 -25.51
N PHE A 24 -12.60 -6.51 -24.92
CA PHE A 24 -11.66 -6.33 -23.83
C PHE A 24 -12.21 -7.16 -22.70
N SER A 25 -11.68 -8.38 -22.58
CA SER A 25 -11.65 -9.08 -21.31
C SER A 25 -10.95 -8.15 -20.34
N THR A 26 -11.71 -7.30 -19.63
CA THR A 26 -11.20 -6.72 -18.40
C THR A 26 -11.12 -7.91 -17.45
N THR A 27 -10.01 -8.66 -17.53
CA THR A 27 -9.54 -9.35 -16.35
C THR A 27 -9.53 -8.25 -15.29
N ALA A 28 -10.44 -8.34 -14.33
CA ALA A 28 -10.25 -7.66 -13.08
C ALA A 28 -8.92 -8.20 -12.57
N SER A 29 -7.84 -7.51 -12.89
CA SER A 29 -6.56 -7.73 -12.25
C SER A 29 -6.87 -7.37 -10.82
N ALA A 30 -7.09 -8.39 -9.99
CA ALA A 30 -6.99 -8.22 -8.55
C ALA A 30 -5.69 -7.44 -8.37
N ALA A 31 -5.80 -6.17 -7.94
CA ALA A 31 -4.62 -5.41 -7.56
C ALA A 31 -3.80 -6.34 -6.66
N PRO A 32 -2.46 -6.40 -6.81
CA PRO A 32 -1.66 -7.26 -5.95
C PRO A 32 -2.11 -7.01 -4.51
N ASN A 33 -2.58 -8.06 -3.85
CA ASN A 33 -3.06 -7.96 -2.47
C ASN A 33 -1.91 -7.37 -1.67
N VAL A 34 -2.01 -6.09 -1.30
CA VAL A 34 -0.94 -5.42 -0.56
C VAL A 34 -0.89 -6.10 0.80
N THR A 35 0.24 -6.71 1.09
CA THR A 35 0.49 -7.36 2.38
C THR A 35 1.49 -6.54 3.17
N PRO A 36 1.45 -6.59 4.52
CA PRO A 36 2.45 -5.90 5.31
C PRO A 36 3.86 -6.42 5.04
N GLN A 37 4.04 -7.69 4.65
CA GLN A 37 5.35 -8.23 4.21
C GLN A 37 5.78 -7.73 2.83
N GLY A 38 4.83 -7.39 1.96
CA GLY A 38 5.14 -6.73 0.69
C GLY A 38 5.64 -5.30 0.89
N VAL A 39 5.10 -4.59 1.89
CA VAL A 39 5.48 -3.20 2.23
C VAL A 39 6.76 -3.15 3.10
N CYS A 40 6.81 -3.96 4.16
CA CYS A 40 7.89 -3.98 5.14
C CYS A 40 9.06 -4.92 4.77
N GLY A 41 8.89 -5.77 3.76
CA GLY A 41 9.86 -6.77 3.35
C GLY A 41 9.59 -8.18 3.90
N SER A 42 9.99 -9.19 3.12
CA SER A 42 9.63 -10.61 3.33
C SER A 42 10.16 -11.24 4.62
N ALA A 43 11.19 -10.65 5.23
CA ALA A 43 11.76 -11.10 6.49
C ALA A 43 10.94 -10.67 7.72
N TYR A 44 10.02 -9.71 7.58
CA TYR A 44 9.19 -9.21 8.67
C TYR A 44 7.98 -10.12 8.88
N LYS A 45 7.55 -10.25 10.15
CA LYS A 45 6.36 -11.00 10.55
C LYS A 45 5.38 -10.06 11.23
N THR A 46 4.09 -10.19 10.93
CA THR A 46 3.04 -9.42 11.63
C THR A 46 3.02 -9.85 13.08
N VAL A 47 3.18 -8.88 13.98
CA VAL A 47 3.14 -9.10 15.43
C VAL A 47 1.94 -8.42 16.09
N ASN A 48 1.36 -7.40 15.44
CA ASN A 48 0.11 -6.77 15.86
C ASN A 48 -0.58 -6.10 14.66
N SER A 49 -1.86 -5.78 14.79
CA SER A 49 -2.63 -5.07 13.76
C SER A 49 -3.85 -4.36 14.33
N ALA A 50 -4.29 -3.30 13.67
CA ALA A 50 -5.42 -2.48 14.10
C ALA A 50 -6.35 -2.04 12.96
N PRO A 51 -7.67 -2.27 13.07
CA PRO A 51 -8.60 -1.84 12.03
C PRO A 51 -8.76 -0.32 12.04
N VAL A 52 -8.70 0.29 10.86
CA VAL A 52 -9.05 1.69 10.62
C VAL A 52 -10.52 1.74 10.19
N GLY A 53 -11.42 1.46 11.14
CA GLY A 53 -12.83 1.24 10.86
C GLY A 53 -13.02 0.12 9.82
N THR A 54 -13.77 0.40 8.76
CA THR A 54 -13.94 -0.49 7.60
C THR A 54 -13.02 -0.14 6.43
N LEU A 55 -12.19 0.90 6.57
CA LEU A 55 -11.40 1.48 5.48
C LEU A 55 -10.11 0.70 5.20
N GLY A 56 -9.59 0.00 6.20
CA GLY A 56 -8.34 -0.74 6.11
C GLY A 56 -7.80 -1.14 7.48
N THR A 57 -6.51 -1.45 7.51
CA THR A 57 -5.82 -1.96 8.70
C THR A 57 -4.40 -1.39 8.77
N VAL A 58 -3.99 -0.93 9.96
CA VAL A 58 -2.59 -0.64 10.28
C VAL A 58 -1.94 -1.92 10.80
N TYR A 59 -0.79 -2.30 10.26
CA TYR A 59 -0.05 -3.49 10.66
C TYR A 59 1.27 -3.11 11.30
N LEU A 60 1.55 -3.70 12.46
CA LEU A 60 2.89 -3.72 13.04
C LEU A 60 3.55 -5.04 12.70
N THR A 61 4.72 -4.96 12.08
CA THR A 61 5.57 -6.11 11.77
C THR A 61 6.93 -5.98 12.44
N TYR A 62 7.60 -7.11 12.65
CA TYR A 62 8.91 -7.15 13.29
C TYR A 62 9.84 -8.15 12.59
N ASN A 63 11.12 -7.81 12.51
CA ASN A 63 12.17 -8.70 12.04
C ASN A 63 13.14 -9.01 13.19
N ALA A 64 13.07 -10.24 13.70
CA ALA A 64 13.88 -10.68 14.82
C ALA A 64 15.39 -10.71 14.54
N LYS A 65 15.81 -10.75 13.27
CA LYS A 65 17.24 -10.77 12.89
C LYS A 65 17.91 -9.40 13.05
N ASN A 66 17.18 -8.31 12.79
CA ASN A 66 17.73 -6.95 12.86
C ASN A 66 17.15 -6.11 14.01
N GLY A 67 16.11 -6.60 14.70
CA GLY A 67 15.50 -5.89 15.83
C GLY A 67 14.62 -4.72 15.45
N LYS A 68 14.27 -4.57 14.16
CA LYS A 68 13.45 -3.46 13.68
C LYS A 68 11.98 -3.84 13.60
N ASN A 69 11.15 -2.89 13.99
CA ASN A 69 9.72 -2.86 13.70
C ASN A 69 9.48 -2.13 12.38
N CYS A 70 8.35 -2.44 11.74
CA CYS A 70 7.85 -1.73 10.57
C CYS A 70 6.34 -1.61 10.63
N VAL A 71 5.81 -0.43 10.33
CA VAL A 71 4.38 -0.17 10.30
C VAL A 71 3.94 0.21 8.89
N ALA A 72 2.78 -0.31 8.49
CA ALA A 72 2.12 0.03 7.24
C ALA A 72 0.60 0.10 7.42
N THR A 73 -0.01 1.16 6.89
CA THR A 73 -1.47 1.32 6.83
C THR A 73 -1.96 0.89 5.47
N ILE A 74 -2.75 -0.18 5.38
CA ILE A 74 -3.20 -0.79 4.13
C ILE A 74 -4.72 -0.66 3.99
N ARG A 75 -5.18 -0.18 2.83
CA ARG A 75 -6.61 -0.08 2.53
C ARG A 75 -7.25 -1.44 2.33
N ALA A 76 -8.46 -1.62 2.86
CA ALA A 76 -9.29 -2.79 2.56
C ALA A 76 -9.71 -2.82 1.09
N ASN A 77 -10.01 -1.64 0.52
CA ASN A 77 -10.41 -1.47 -0.87
C ASN A 77 -9.54 -0.39 -1.53
N PRO A 78 -8.47 -0.76 -2.26
CA PRO A 78 -7.67 0.17 -3.05
C PRO A 78 -8.48 0.91 -4.11
N GLY A 79 -8.04 2.10 -4.51
CA GLY A 79 -8.75 2.93 -5.49
C GLY A 79 -8.26 4.37 -5.49
N THR A 80 -9.16 5.33 -5.68
CA THR A 80 -8.84 6.78 -5.64
C THR A 80 -8.04 7.12 -4.40
N ALA A 81 -7.03 7.99 -4.57
CA ALA A 81 -6.14 8.38 -3.50
C ALA A 81 -6.92 8.97 -2.31
N LYS A 82 -6.51 8.60 -1.10
CA LYS A 82 -7.04 9.11 0.18
C LYS A 82 -5.89 9.65 1.00
N ASN A 83 -6.16 10.67 1.81
CA ASN A 83 -5.24 11.06 2.88
C ASN A 83 -5.04 9.85 3.80
N MET A 84 -3.79 9.44 3.98
CA MET A 84 -3.42 8.33 4.84
C MET A 84 -2.09 8.64 5.51
N SER A 85 -1.85 7.97 6.63
CA SER A 85 -0.55 7.99 7.30
C SER A 85 -0.27 6.66 8.00
N THR A 86 0.98 6.49 8.37
CA THR A 86 1.45 5.54 9.36
C THR A 86 2.51 6.22 10.22
N TYR A 87 2.63 5.81 11.48
CA TYR A 87 3.74 6.23 12.34
C TYR A 87 4.13 5.10 13.29
N ILE A 88 5.36 5.19 13.80
CA ILE A 88 5.86 4.37 14.90
C ILE A 88 6.82 5.17 15.77
N TYR A 89 6.75 4.93 17.08
CA TYR A 89 7.50 5.62 18.10
C TYR A 89 7.95 4.63 19.19
N VAL A 90 9.18 4.77 19.68
CA VAL A 90 9.73 4.00 20.80
C VAL A 90 10.01 4.97 21.95
N PRO A 91 9.09 5.11 22.94
CA PRO A 91 9.24 6.11 24.01
C PRO A 91 10.54 6.00 24.82
N ALA A 92 11.07 4.79 24.96
CA ALA A 92 12.28 4.54 25.74
C ALA A 92 13.57 5.06 25.08
N THR A 93 13.57 5.23 23.76
CA THR A 93 14.75 5.66 22.99
C THR A 93 14.51 6.93 22.17
N ASP A 94 13.29 7.45 22.19
CA ASP A 94 12.83 8.58 21.39
C ASP A 94 12.97 8.37 19.86
N GLU A 95 13.09 7.12 19.41
CA GLU A 95 13.09 6.80 17.98
C GLU A 95 11.69 6.92 17.40
N TYR A 96 11.57 7.64 16.28
CA TYR A 96 10.33 7.90 15.58
C TYR A 96 10.54 7.75 14.07
N ASP A 97 9.51 7.25 13.38
CA ASP A 97 9.42 7.28 11.92
C ASP A 97 7.96 7.34 11.48
N ASP A 98 7.70 7.99 10.34
CA ASP A 98 6.37 8.14 9.77
C ASP A 98 6.35 8.25 8.25
N ASP A 99 5.17 8.06 7.69
CA ASP A 99 4.88 8.33 6.28
C ASP A 99 3.44 8.82 6.16
N PHE A 100 3.23 9.92 5.44
CA PHE A 100 1.93 10.55 5.29
C PHE A 100 1.77 11.23 3.94
N GLY A 101 0.53 11.25 3.43
CA GLY A 101 0.28 11.70 2.08
C GLY A 101 -1.05 11.20 1.51
N SER A 102 -1.19 11.29 0.19
CA SER A 102 -2.36 10.78 -0.53
C SER A 102 -2.01 9.49 -1.27
N TYR A 103 -2.56 8.36 -0.82
CA TYR A 103 -2.22 7.04 -1.35
C TYR A 103 -3.44 6.29 -1.88
N THR A 104 -3.21 5.47 -2.90
CA THR A 104 -4.24 4.64 -3.53
C THR A 104 -4.42 3.30 -2.82
N SER A 105 -3.38 2.78 -2.16
CA SER A 105 -3.36 1.42 -1.60
C SER A 105 -2.84 1.35 -0.16
N PHE A 106 -1.70 1.96 0.15
CA PHE A 106 -1.09 1.93 1.49
C PHE A 106 -0.25 3.18 1.78
N ALA A 107 -0.04 3.48 3.06
CA ALA A 107 0.98 4.40 3.57
C ALA A 107 2.02 3.61 4.37
N GLY A 108 3.29 4.01 4.30
CA GLY A 108 4.45 3.32 4.85
C GLY A 108 5.44 2.86 3.77
N PRO A 109 6.51 2.14 4.14
CA PRO A 109 6.81 1.67 5.49
C PRO A 109 7.44 2.74 6.39
N ALA A 110 7.11 2.72 7.69
CA ALA A 110 7.84 3.43 8.74
C ALA A 110 8.57 2.43 9.65
N TYR A 111 9.88 2.61 9.88
CA TYR A 111 10.76 1.70 10.59
C TYR A 111 11.44 2.33 11.81
N VAL A 112 11.47 1.60 12.93
CA VAL A 112 12.30 1.94 14.09
C VAL A 112 12.94 0.71 14.69
N TYR A 113 14.07 0.87 15.37
CA TYR A 113 14.61 -0.20 16.20
C TYR A 113 13.81 -0.29 17.50
N GLY A 114 13.29 -1.48 17.84
CA GLY A 114 12.46 -1.64 19.04
C GLY A 114 12.68 -2.94 19.79
N LYS A 115 13.81 -3.62 19.55
CA LYS A 115 14.13 -4.86 20.26
C LYS A 115 14.24 -4.58 21.77
N GLY A 116 13.37 -5.25 22.54
CA GLY A 116 13.34 -5.11 24.00
C GLY A 116 12.60 -3.88 24.50
N TYR A 117 11.94 -3.13 23.62
CA TYR A 117 11.19 -1.93 23.97
C TYR A 117 9.72 -2.03 23.56
N CYS A 118 8.89 -1.30 24.29
CA CYS A 118 7.49 -1.12 23.95
C CYS A 118 7.38 -0.05 22.85
N VAL A 119 6.44 -0.22 21.93
CA VAL A 119 6.26 0.68 20.79
C VAL A 119 4.87 1.29 20.79
N SER A 120 4.77 2.53 20.35
CA SER A 120 3.50 3.19 20.05
C SER A 120 3.42 3.41 18.55
N TRP A 121 2.31 3.09 17.92
CA TRP A 121 2.18 3.10 16.46
C TRP A 121 0.73 3.33 16.06
N GLY A 122 0.54 3.72 14.81
CA GLY A 122 -0.79 4.02 14.33
C GLY A 122 -0.77 4.60 12.93
N GLY A 123 -1.88 5.19 12.54
CA GLY A 123 -2.08 5.74 11.22
C GLY A 123 -3.52 6.16 10.99
N ASN A 124 -3.82 6.64 9.79
CA ASN A 124 -5.17 7.01 9.39
C ASN A 124 -5.49 6.60 7.96
N ILE A 125 -6.80 6.51 7.68
CA ILE A 125 -7.35 6.48 6.33
C ILE A 125 -8.52 7.45 6.29
N ALA A 126 -8.44 8.44 5.40
CA ALA A 126 -9.33 9.59 5.39
C ALA A 126 -9.41 10.20 6.79
N ASN A 127 -10.59 10.25 7.38
CA ASN A 127 -10.82 10.90 8.67
C ASN A 127 -10.89 9.93 9.85
N VAL A 128 -10.55 8.65 9.65
CA VAL A 128 -10.50 7.64 10.72
C VAL A 128 -9.05 7.43 11.14
N TYR A 129 -8.77 7.69 12.41
CA TYR A 129 -7.44 7.63 13.02
C TYR A 129 -7.37 6.48 14.01
N VAL A 130 -6.23 5.80 14.07
CA VAL A 130 -5.96 4.71 15.02
C VAL A 130 -4.62 4.94 15.69
N ASN A 131 -4.61 4.83 17.02
CA ASN A 131 -3.40 4.90 17.83
C ASN A 131 -3.36 3.67 18.73
N VAL A 132 -2.20 3.01 18.78
CA VAL A 132 -1.90 1.87 19.66
C VAL A 132 -0.69 2.23 20.49
N GLU A 133 -0.90 2.39 21.79
CA GLU A 133 0.12 2.76 22.77
C GLU A 133 0.49 1.55 23.62
N ASN A 134 1.74 1.54 24.11
CA ASN A 134 2.26 0.45 24.94
C ASN A 134 2.14 -0.94 24.27
N SER A 135 2.24 -0.99 22.94
CA SER A 135 2.11 -2.23 22.17
C SER A 135 3.30 -3.14 22.40
N ASN A 136 3.04 -4.45 22.38
CA ASN A 136 4.04 -5.52 22.53
C ASN A 136 4.87 -5.37 23.81
N CYS A 137 4.25 -4.80 24.83
CA CYS A 137 4.85 -4.53 26.13
C CYS A 137 4.42 -5.61 27.11
N ALA A 138 5.38 -6.30 27.74
CA ALA A 138 5.06 -7.32 28.75
C ALA A 138 4.60 -6.70 30.07
N SER A 139 5.13 -5.53 30.44
CA SER A 139 4.89 -4.85 31.72
C SER A 139 3.74 -3.86 31.69
N LEU A 140 3.30 -3.41 30.51
CA LEU A 140 2.25 -2.42 30.34
C LEU A 140 1.09 -3.00 29.54
N LYS A 141 -0.12 -2.57 29.87
CA LYS A 141 -1.31 -2.91 29.10
C LYS A 141 -1.34 -2.06 27.82
N GLU A 142 -1.50 -2.72 26.67
CA GLU A 142 -1.77 -2.05 25.40
C GLU A 142 -3.04 -1.20 25.52
N HIS A 143 -2.97 0.04 25.03
CA HIS A 143 -4.09 0.95 24.95
C HIS A 143 -4.34 1.30 23.48
N ARG A 144 -5.58 1.12 23.01
CA ARG A 144 -5.94 1.36 21.62
C ARG A 144 -7.11 2.30 21.51
N THR A 145 -6.94 3.31 20.67
CA THR A 145 -7.94 4.34 20.41
C THR A 145 -8.23 4.41 18.92
N THR A 146 -9.51 4.51 18.56
CA THR A 146 -9.96 4.81 17.20
C THR A 146 -10.87 6.03 17.25
N GLU A 147 -10.56 7.03 16.44
CA GLU A 147 -11.27 8.32 16.42
C GLU A 147 -11.69 8.67 15.00
N VAL A 148 -12.82 9.36 14.89
CA VAL A 148 -13.27 10.00 13.66
C VAL A 148 -13.13 11.50 13.84
N ARG A 149 -12.39 12.16 12.95
CA ARG A 149 -12.16 13.61 12.98
C ARG A 149 -12.84 14.31 11.81
#